data_AF-J1SPZ4-F1
#
_entry.id   AF-J1SPZ4-F1
#
_cell.length_a   1.000
_cell.length_b   1.000
_cell.length_c   1.000
_cell.angle_alpha   90.00
_cell.angle_beta   90.00
_cell.angle_gamma   90.00
#
_symmetry.space_group_name_H-M   'P 1'
#
loop_
_entity.id
_entity.type
_entity.pdbx_description
1 polymer ?
#
loop_
_entity_poly.entity_id
_entity_poly.type
_entity_poly.pdbx_seq_one_letter_code
_entity_poly.pdbx_strand_id
1 'polypeptide(L)'
;MRHGIGDPIALLINQGFQKGADFTDLPITRRMVSRFSADDLILSLNYDTLIEAGLMQNGSDFTYLPNPTDPAQIPVCKPHGSLNMAFDENGFSFGDPGNLFPMFVTGDGRSAYIGLIPPRLNKTYEQTPMARMILASVKKRQPRSIVMWGIGMTESDVDLNEIYRGWAESAEYVDVINPDPKVGPLIAKVIGIPVRCFASAEEWIELDTCPRTS
;
A
#
# COMPACT_ATOMS: atom_id res chain seq x y z
N MET A 1 1.55 20.71 -23.07
CA MET A 1 1.52 21.38 -21.76
C MET A 1 0.73 20.48 -20.81
N ARG A 2 1.36 19.93 -19.76
CA ARG A 2 0.71 19.06 -18.76
C ARG A 2 0.91 19.69 -17.39
N HIS A 3 -0.18 19.96 -16.69
CA HIS A 3 -0.17 20.46 -15.31
C HIS A 3 -0.29 19.25 -14.37
N GLY A 4 0.66 19.09 -13.45
CA GLY A 4 0.53 18.17 -12.32
C GLY A 4 -0.09 18.93 -11.15
N ILE A 5 -1.24 18.49 -10.67
CA ILE A 5 -1.85 19.00 -9.45
C ILE A 5 -1.56 17.94 -8.38
N GLY A 6 -0.70 18.25 -7.41
CA GLY A 6 -0.60 17.44 -6.19
C GLY A 6 -1.91 17.54 -5.43
N ASP A 7 -2.38 16.46 -4.82
CA ASP A 7 -3.63 16.45 -4.05
C ASP A 7 -3.44 17.20 -2.72
N PRO A 8 -4.00 18.43 -2.56
CA PRO A 8 -3.82 19.21 -1.34
C PRO A 8 -4.46 18.53 -0.11
N ILE A 9 -5.42 17.63 -0.30
CA ILE A 9 -6.05 16.89 0.81
C ILE A 9 -5.08 15.82 1.33
N ALA A 10 -4.41 15.09 0.44
CA ALA A 10 -3.39 14.12 0.82
C ALA A 10 -2.20 14.80 1.55
N LEU A 11 -1.86 16.03 1.16
CA LEU A 11 -0.88 16.85 1.88
C LEU A 11 -1.36 17.24 3.28
N LEU A 12 -2.60 17.71 3.42
CA LEU A 12 -3.18 18.11 4.71
C LEU A 12 -3.30 16.93 5.68
N ILE A 13 -3.67 15.74 5.19
CA ILE A 13 -3.75 14.52 6.00
C ILE A 13 -2.36 14.20 6.57
N ASN A 14 -1.32 14.21 5.74
CA ASN A 14 0.02 13.93 6.23
C ASN A 14 0.58 15.00 7.18
N GLN A 15 0.29 16.28 6.92
CA GLN A 15 0.65 17.36 7.85
C GLN A 15 0.01 17.17 9.23
N GLY A 16 -1.18 16.56 9.30
CA GLY A 16 -1.83 16.18 10.56
C GLY A 16 -1.04 15.14 11.37
N PHE A 17 -0.20 14.35 10.70
CA PHE A 17 0.66 13.33 11.32
C PHE A 17 2.14 13.74 11.35
N GLN A 18 2.51 14.95 10.95
CA GLN A 18 3.92 15.39 10.94
C GLN A 18 4.17 16.43 12.04
N LYS A 19 5.18 16.19 12.88
CA LYS A 19 5.62 17.10 13.94
C LYS A 19 7.08 17.49 13.73
N GLY A 20 7.30 18.55 12.94
CA GLY A 20 8.64 18.95 12.52
C GLY A 20 9.11 18.10 11.34
N ALA A 21 10.30 17.48 11.44
CA ALA A 21 10.81 16.57 10.41
C ALA A 21 10.26 15.13 10.53
N ASP A 22 9.69 14.78 11.70
CA ASP A 22 9.27 13.42 12.01
C ASP A 22 7.74 13.24 11.95
N PHE A 23 7.29 12.01 11.73
CA PHE A 23 5.89 11.65 11.96
C PHE A 23 5.59 11.53 13.47
N THR A 24 4.37 11.91 13.87
CA THR A 24 3.79 11.56 15.17
C THR A 24 3.78 10.05 15.34
N ASP A 25 3.81 9.56 16.58
CA ASP A 25 3.69 8.12 16.84
C ASP A 25 2.40 7.56 16.22
N LEU A 26 2.52 6.45 15.50
CA LEU A 26 1.43 5.75 14.80
C LEU A 26 1.20 4.38 15.46
N PRO A 27 0.68 4.32 16.70
CA PRO A 27 0.68 3.09 17.50
C PRO A 27 -0.11 1.94 16.84
N ILE A 28 -1.24 2.24 16.19
CA ILE A 28 -2.03 1.23 15.47
C ILE A 28 -1.28 0.74 14.23
N THR A 29 -0.74 1.65 13.41
CA THR A 29 0.05 1.26 12.23
C THR A 29 1.25 0.43 12.63
N ARG A 30 2.00 0.81 13.67
CA ARG A 30 3.14 0.04 14.20
C ARG A 30 2.75 -1.38 14.58
N ARG A 31 1.66 -1.54 15.34
CA ARG A 31 1.15 -2.86 15.76
C ARG A 31 0.61 -3.67 14.59
N MET A 32 0.05 -3.03 13.57
CA MET A 32 -0.35 -3.68 12.33
C MET A 32 0.88 -4.21 11.59
N VAL A 33 1.86 -3.35 11.31
CA VAL A 33 3.04 -3.72 10.51
C VAL A 33 3.95 -4.71 11.23
N SER A 34 3.95 -4.74 12.57
CA SER A 34 4.72 -5.72 13.34
C SER A 34 4.27 -7.17 13.15
N ARG A 35 3.12 -7.39 12.49
CA ARG A 35 2.61 -8.73 12.16
C ARG A 35 3.11 -9.23 10.81
N PHE A 36 3.87 -8.42 10.08
CA PHE A 36 4.43 -8.76 8.77
C PHE A 36 5.94 -8.97 8.88
N SER A 37 6.46 -9.80 7.98
CA SER A 37 7.84 -10.22 7.87
C SER A 37 8.35 -10.02 6.44
N ALA A 38 9.64 -10.27 6.20
CA ALA A 38 10.23 -10.09 4.87
C ALA A 38 9.64 -11.03 3.80
N ASP A 39 9.02 -12.14 4.20
CA ASP A 39 8.31 -13.05 3.28
C ASP A 39 6.94 -12.50 2.83
N ASP A 40 6.40 -11.53 3.57
CA ASP A 40 5.11 -10.93 3.28
C ASP A 40 5.21 -9.87 2.18
N LEU A 41 4.06 -9.30 1.80
CA LEU A 41 3.96 -8.18 0.87
C LEU A 41 2.97 -7.17 1.41
N ILE A 42 3.38 -5.90 1.42
CA ILE A 42 2.47 -4.78 1.68
C ILE A 42 2.10 -4.18 0.33
N LEU A 43 0.84 -4.29 -0.07
CA LEU A 43 0.28 -3.54 -1.20
C LEU A 43 -0.57 -2.39 -0.65
N SER A 44 -0.12 -1.16 -0.86
CA SER A 44 -0.80 0.05 -0.41
C SER A 44 -1.34 0.84 -1.60
N LEU A 45 -2.63 1.16 -1.54
CA LEU A 45 -3.30 2.01 -2.52
C LEU A 45 -3.26 3.50 -2.13
N ASN A 46 -2.74 3.81 -0.94
CA ASN A 46 -2.69 5.15 -0.39
C ASN A 46 -1.50 5.94 -0.97
N TYR A 47 -1.73 7.24 -1.19
CA TYR A 47 -0.66 8.15 -1.62
C TYR A 47 0.28 8.55 -0.49
N ASP A 48 -0.22 8.60 0.75
CA ASP A 48 0.56 8.90 1.96
C ASP A 48 1.61 7.85 2.27
N THR A 49 2.54 8.16 3.16
CA THR A 49 3.63 7.27 3.59
C THR A 49 3.44 6.72 5.00
N LEU A 50 2.20 6.67 5.51
CA LEU A 50 1.94 6.33 6.91
C LEU A 50 2.32 4.87 7.23
N ILE A 51 2.16 3.95 6.28
CA ILE A 51 2.57 2.55 6.48
C ILE A 51 4.10 2.46 6.61
N GLU A 52 4.82 3.17 5.75
CA GLU A 52 6.28 3.24 5.76
C GLU A 52 6.80 3.94 7.03
N ALA A 53 6.15 5.01 7.45
CA ALA A 53 6.41 5.63 8.76
C ALA A 53 6.19 4.62 9.90
N GLY A 54 5.11 3.83 9.84
CA GLY A 54 4.85 2.75 10.81
C GLY A 54 5.95 1.68 10.82
N LEU A 55 6.44 1.27 9.64
CA LEU A 55 7.56 0.33 9.50
C LEU A 55 8.84 0.89 10.12
N MET A 56 9.19 2.15 9.80
CA MET A 56 10.34 2.84 10.37
C MET A 56 10.24 2.95 11.90
N GLN A 57 9.07 3.35 12.43
CA GLN A 57 8.84 3.44 13.88
C GLN A 57 8.83 2.05 14.57
N ASN A 58 8.58 0.97 13.82
CA ASN A 58 8.68 -0.41 14.30
C ASN A 58 10.09 -1.01 14.14
N GLY A 59 11.03 -0.27 13.54
CA GLY A 59 12.38 -0.78 13.23
C GLY A 59 12.38 -1.88 12.17
N SER A 60 11.39 -1.91 11.29
CA SER A 60 11.28 -2.86 10.19
C SER A 60 11.81 -2.25 8.90
N ASP A 61 12.86 -2.84 8.36
CA ASP A 61 13.39 -2.43 7.06
C ASP A 61 12.44 -2.86 5.93
N PHE A 62 12.35 -2.04 4.90
CA PHE A 62 11.47 -2.27 3.78
C PHE A 62 12.08 -1.75 2.48
N THR A 63 11.53 -2.20 1.36
CA THR A 63 11.93 -1.74 0.02
C THR A 63 10.73 -1.55 -0.88
N TYR A 64 10.78 -0.50 -1.70
CA TYR A 64 9.74 -0.26 -2.69
C TYR A 64 9.94 -1.14 -3.92
N LEU A 65 8.90 -1.88 -4.30
CA LEU A 65 8.89 -2.60 -5.57
C LEU A 65 8.79 -1.60 -6.74
N PRO A 66 9.43 -1.90 -7.89
CA PRO A 66 10.03 -3.19 -8.27
C PRO A 66 11.55 -3.29 -8.01
N ASN A 67 12.10 -2.53 -7.06
CA ASN A 67 13.52 -2.64 -6.74
C ASN A 67 13.87 -4.05 -6.22
N PRO A 68 15.13 -4.50 -6.37
CA PRO A 68 15.60 -5.74 -5.76
C PRO A 68 15.32 -5.75 -4.25
N THR A 69 14.82 -6.88 -3.77
CA THR A 69 14.50 -7.09 -2.36
C THR A 69 15.65 -7.80 -1.64
N ASP A 70 16.15 -7.21 -0.56
CA ASP A 70 16.96 -7.93 0.42
C ASP A 70 16.06 -8.94 1.18
N PRO A 71 16.52 -10.20 1.44
CA PRO A 71 15.76 -11.17 2.22
C PRO A 71 15.31 -10.73 3.62
N ALA A 72 15.90 -9.67 4.19
CA ALA A 72 15.50 -9.10 5.48
C ALA A 72 14.48 -7.96 5.37
N GLN A 73 14.15 -7.51 4.15
CA GLN A 73 13.30 -6.34 3.92
C GLN A 73 11.87 -6.72 3.55
N ILE A 74 10.90 -6.01 4.11
CA ILE A 74 9.50 -6.14 3.74
C ILE A 74 9.28 -5.42 2.39
N PRO A 75 8.80 -6.11 1.34
CA PRO A 75 8.49 -5.45 0.08
C PRO A 75 7.19 -4.63 0.18
N VAL A 76 7.25 -3.39 -0.30
CA VAL A 76 6.13 -2.43 -0.34
C VAL A 76 5.80 -2.08 -1.78
N CYS A 77 4.54 -2.27 -2.16
CA CYS A 77 4.01 -2.08 -3.50
C CYS A 77 2.99 -0.93 -3.49
N LYS A 78 3.21 0.11 -4.32
CA LYS A 78 2.33 1.29 -4.41
C LYS A 78 1.92 1.56 -5.85
N PRO A 79 0.94 0.81 -6.39
CA PRO A 79 0.57 0.91 -7.80
C PRO A 79 -0.15 2.22 -8.16
N HIS A 80 -0.63 2.97 -7.17
CA HIS A 80 -1.13 4.34 -7.37
C HIS A 80 -0.04 5.41 -7.30
N GLY A 81 1.20 4.99 -7.04
CA GLY A 81 2.30 5.89 -6.68
C GLY A 81 2.15 6.44 -5.27
N SER A 82 2.92 7.48 -4.94
CA SER A 82 2.99 8.02 -3.58
C SER A 82 3.51 9.46 -3.57
N LEU A 83 3.28 10.17 -2.47
CA LEU A 83 3.76 11.55 -2.27
C LEU A 83 5.28 11.65 -2.25
N ASN A 84 5.99 10.60 -1.80
CA ASN A 84 7.45 10.54 -1.86
C ASN A 84 7.98 10.02 -3.21
N MET A 85 7.13 9.85 -4.22
CA MET A 85 7.53 9.29 -5.51
C MET A 85 7.75 10.39 -6.56
N ALA A 86 8.85 10.30 -7.30
CA ALA A 86 9.07 11.06 -8.53
C ALA A 86 9.13 10.18 -9.76
N PHE A 87 8.73 10.73 -10.90
CA PHE A 87 8.97 10.15 -12.21
C PHE A 87 9.44 11.20 -13.22
N ASP A 88 10.18 10.72 -14.21
CA ASP A 88 10.59 11.46 -15.40
C ASP A 88 10.41 10.57 -16.65
N GLU A 89 11.01 10.98 -17.77
CA GLU A 89 11.01 10.23 -19.02
C GLU A 89 11.86 8.94 -18.99
N ASN A 90 12.75 8.80 -17.99
CA ASN A 90 13.70 7.70 -17.86
C ASN A 90 13.26 6.67 -16.82
N GLY A 91 12.36 7.03 -15.89
CA GLY A 91 11.84 6.10 -14.91
C GLY A 91 11.15 6.76 -13.73
N PHE A 92 11.21 6.09 -12.58
CA PHE A 92 10.67 6.59 -11.32
C PHE A 92 11.51 6.15 -10.14
N SER A 93 11.40 6.88 -9.03
CA SER A 93 12.05 6.56 -7.76
C SER A 93 11.18 7.00 -6.59
N PHE A 94 11.39 6.35 -5.45
CA PHE A 94 10.80 6.74 -4.17
C PHE A 94 11.90 7.39 -3.31
N GLY A 95 11.58 8.54 -2.71
CA GLY A 95 12.42 9.23 -1.75
C GLY A 95 12.15 8.76 -0.32
N ASP A 96 12.78 9.45 0.64
CA ASP A 96 12.57 9.23 2.08
C ASP A 96 11.06 9.39 2.43
N PRO A 97 10.42 8.37 3.04
CA PRO A 97 9.02 8.46 3.46
C PRO A 97 8.75 9.59 4.46
N GLY A 98 9.74 9.96 5.28
CA GLY A 98 9.71 11.08 6.22
C GLY A 98 9.76 12.45 5.52
N ASN A 99 10.26 12.49 4.29
CA ASN A 99 10.35 13.69 3.49
C ASN A 99 9.26 13.72 2.42
N LEU A 100 8.08 14.17 2.83
CA LEU A 100 6.91 14.37 1.98
C LEU A 100 7.04 15.55 0.99
N PHE A 101 8.13 16.30 1.08
CA PHE A 101 8.45 17.41 0.19
C PHE A 101 9.63 17.08 -0.71
N PRO A 102 9.55 16.06 -1.58
CA PRO A 102 10.50 16.01 -2.65
C PRO A 102 9.94 16.90 -3.76
N MET A 103 9.99 18.22 -3.58
CA MET A 103 10.17 19.07 -4.75
C MET A 103 11.58 18.76 -5.26
N PHE A 104 11.71 17.64 -5.98
CA PHE A 104 12.95 17.26 -6.63
C PHE A 104 13.22 18.34 -7.68
N VAL A 105 13.96 19.36 -7.30
CA VAL A 105 14.79 20.08 -8.25
C VAL A 105 15.84 19.06 -8.63
N THR A 106 15.66 18.36 -9.75
CA THR A 106 16.77 17.58 -10.28
C THR A 106 17.84 18.61 -10.61
N GLY A 107 18.99 18.52 -9.94
CA GLY A 107 20.08 19.52 -10.05
C GLY A 107 20.66 19.66 -11.48
N ASP A 108 20.10 18.94 -12.44
CA ASP A 108 20.43 18.89 -13.86
C ASP A 108 19.44 19.67 -14.76
N GLY A 109 18.45 20.36 -14.19
CA GLY A 109 17.46 21.14 -14.95
C GLY A 109 16.36 20.30 -15.62
N ARG A 110 16.24 19.01 -15.29
CA ARG A 110 15.09 18.18 -15.69
C ARG A 110 13.85 18.49 -14.85
N SER A 111 12.70 18.13 -15.38
CA SER A 111 11.41 18.24 -14.67
C SER A 111 11.08 16.88 -14.04
N ALA A 112 11.12 16.80 -12.71
CA ALA A 112 10.55 15.67 -11.98
C ALA A 112 9.12 16.00 -11.56
N TYR A 113 8.23 15.01 -11.67
CA TYR A 113 6.81 15.16 -11.33
C TYR A 113 6.46 14.24 -10.16
N ILE A 114 5.56 14.70 -9.28
CA ILE A 114 5.03 13.85 -8.20
C ILE A 114 4.25 12.71 -8.82
N GLY A 115 4.64 11.48 -8.49
CA GLY A 115 4.05 10.24 -8.99
C GLY A 115 2.71 9.91 -8.34
N LEU A 116 1.69 10.73 -8.58
CA LEU A 116 0.31 10.39 -8.23
C LEU A 116 -0.43 9.88 -9.46
N ILE A 117 -0.85 8.63 -9.43
CA ILE A 117 -1.79 8.09 -10.40
C ILE A 117 -3.17 8.26 -9.79
N PRO A 118 -4.01 9.19 -10.28
CA PRO A 118 -5.34 9.38 -9.72
C PRO A 118 -6.14 8.07 -9.80
N PRO A 119 -7.08 7.82 -8.86
CA PRO A 119 -7.98 6.68 -8.97
C PRO A 119 -8.84 6.93 -10.22
N ARG A 120 -8.81 6.02 -11.19
CA ARG A 120 -9.55 6.20 -12.44
C ARG A 120 -10.54 5.06 -12.62
N LEU A 121 -11.83 5.39 -12.51
CA LEU A 121 -12.93 4.51 -12.86
C LEU A 121 -12.73 3.96 -14.29
N ASN A 122 -12.81 2.65 -14.46
CA ASN A 122 -12.74 1.94 -15.74
C ASN A 122 -11.43 2.11 -16.53
N LYS A 123 -10.27 2.20 -15.86
CA LYS A 123 -8.96 2.15 -16.53
C LYS A 123 -8.07 1.06 -15.97
N THR A 124 -7.27 0.47 -16.85
CA THR A 124 -6.27 -0.53 -16.50
C THR A 124 -4.94 0.15 -16.17
N TYR A 125 -4.22 -0.35 -15.17
CA TYR A 125 -2.84 0.02 -14.84
C TYR A 125 -1.88 -0.22 -16.01
N GLU A 126 -2.25 -1.06 -16.99
CA GLU A 126 -1.49 -1.20 -18.23
C GLU A 126 -1.30 0.13 -18.98
N GLN A 127 -2.24 1.07 -18.81
CA GLN A 127 -2.17 2.41 -19.41
C GLN A 127 -1.14 3.31 -18.70
N THR A 128 -0.62 2.90 -17.54
CA THR A 128 0.37 3.65 -16.77
C THR A 128 1.65 2.83 -16.61
N PRO A 129 2.72 3.12 -17.37
CA PRO A 129 3.93 2.28 -17.42
C PRO A 129 4.52 1.93 -16.06
N MET A 130 4.56 2.89 -15.12
CA MET A 130 5.03 2.66 -13.76
C MET A 130 4.16 1.64 -13.01
N ALA A 131 2.83 1.83 -12.99
CA ALA A 131 1.94 0.94 -12.26
C ALA A 131 1.99 -0.48 -12.83
N ARG A 132 2.09 -0.60 -14.16
CA ARG A 132 2.32 -1.89 -14.83
C ARG A 132 3.61 -2.56 -14.34
N MET A 133 4.71 -1.82 -14.24
CA MET A 133 5.98 -2.36 -13.73
C MET A 133 5.87 -2.81 -12.27
N ILE A 134 5.25 -1.99 -11.41
CA ILE A 134 5.04 -2.32 -10.00
C ILE A 134 4.17 -3.57 -9.87
N LEU A 135 3.00 -3.62 -10.52
CA LEU A 135 2.06 -4.74 -10.38
C LEU A 135 2.60 -6.03 -11.00
N ALA A 136 3.36 -5.96 -12.10
CA ALA A 136 3.99 -7.14 -12.69
C ALA A 136 4.93 -7.87 -11.71
N SER A 137 5.54 -7.15 -10.77
CA SER A 137 6.43 -7.74 -9.76
C SER A 137 5.69 -8.56 -8.68
N VAL A 138 4.38 -8.37 -8.51
CA VAL A 138 3.58 -9.01 -7.45
C VAL A 138 2.47 -9.93 -7.95
N LYS A 139 2.09 -9.83 -9.23
CA LYS A 139 0.94 -10.54 -9.81
C LYS A 139 0.97 -12.07 -9.59
N LYS A 140 2.17 -12.67 -9.56
CA LYS A 140 2.35 -14.13 -9.45
C LYS A 140 2.58 -14.64 -8.03
N ARG A 141 2.43 -13.79 -7.00
CA ARG A 141 2.56 -14.26 -5.61
C ARG A 141 1.46 -15.24 -5.26
N GLN A 142 1.79 -16.17 -4.36
CA GLN A 142 0.87 -17.19 -3.84
C GLN A 142 0.82 -17.10 -2.31
N PRO A 143 0.11 -16.12 -1.75
CA PRO A 143 0.00 -15.97 -0.31
C PRO A 143 -0.85 -17.10 0.30
N ARG A 144 -0.55 -17.47 1.55
CA ARG A 144 -1.37 -18.39 2.35
C ARG A 144 -2.63 -17.72 2.91
N SER A 145 -2.55 -16.42 3.15
CA SER A 145 -3.66 -15.59 3.65
C SER A 145 -3.55 -14.18 3.12
N ILE A 146 -4.67 -13.48 2.99
CA ILE A 146 -4.72 -12.08 2.55
C ILE A 146 -5.30 -11.24 3.68
N VAL A 147 -4.74 -10.05 3.93
CA VAL A 147 -5.28 -9.07 4.89
C VAL A 147 -5.65 -7.81 4.11
N MET A 148 -6.92 -7.43 4.14
CA MET A 148 -7.47 -6.22 3.52
C MET A 148 -7.84 -5.22 4.60
N TRP A 149 -7.00 -4.20 4.79
CA TRP A 149 -7.21 -3.16 5.80
C TRP A 149 -7.68 -1.85 5.16
N GLY A 150 -8.88 -1.40 5.52
CA GLY A 150 -9.45 -0.14 5.01
C GLY A 150 -9.83 -0.16 3.52
N ILE A 151 -9.85 -1.33 2.89
CA ILE A 151 -10.19 -1.48 1.47
C ILE A 151 -11.71 -1.53 1.31
N GLY A 152 -12.27 -0.66 0.46
CA GLY A 152 -13.70 -0.59 0.14
C GLY A 152 -14.12 -1.32 -1.15
N MET A 153 -13.22 -2.14 -1.72
CA MET A 153 -13.30 -2.91 -2.98
C MET A 153 -14.45 -2.56 -3.94
N THR A 154 -14.15 -2.02 -5.12
CA THR A 154 -15.16 -1.72 -6.14
C THR A 154 -15.08 -2.67 -7.34
N GLU A 155 -16.20 -2.97 -7.99
CA GLU A 155 -16.19 -3.75 -9.24
C GLU A 155 -15.46 -3.00 -10.38
N SER A 156 -15.27 -1.69 -10.27
CA SER A 156 -14.54 -0.86 -11.25
C SER A 156 -13.02 -0.98 -11.20
N ASP A 157 -12.44 -1.55 -10.13
CA ASP A 157 -10.99 -1.74 -9.98
C ASP A 157 -10.54 -3.08 -10.61
N VAL A 158 -10.85 -3.26 -11.90
CA VAL A 158 -10.76 -4.56 -12.62
C VAL A 158 -9.41 -5.23 -12.44
N ASP A 159 -8.32 -4.49 -12.58
CA ASP A 159 -6.96 -5.03 -12.50
C ASP A 159 -6.56 -5.46 -11.08
N LEU A 160 -6.92 -4.67 -10.06
CA LEU A 160 -6.69 -5.07 -8.66
C LEU A 160 -7.52 -6.30 -8.33
N ASN A 161 -8.77 -6.32 -8.78
CA ASN A 161 -9.66 -7.46 -8.57
C ASN A 161 -9.12 -8.74 -9.23
N GLU A 162 -8.47 -8.64 -10.40
CA GLU A 162 -7.79 -9.76 -11.03
C GLU A 162 -6.59 -10.25 -10.21
N ILE A 163 -5.77 -9.33 -9.69
CA ILE A 163 -4.63 -9.68 -8.83
C ILE A 163 -5.11 -10.35 -7.54
N TYR A 164 -6.10 -9.77 -6.87
CA TYR A 164 -6.63 -10.33 -5.64
C TYR A 164 -7.27 -11.71 -5.85
N ARG A 165 -7.98 -11.92 -6.98
CA ARG A 165 -8.49 -13.25 -7.35
C ARG A 165 -7.35 -14.24 -7.58
N GLY A 166 -6.30 -13.84 -8.29
CA GLY A 166 -5.13 -14.70 -8.51
C GLY A 166 -4.43 -15.08 -7.19
N TRP A 167 -4.30 -14.16 -6.25
CA TRP A 167 -3.78 -14.45 -4.92
C TRP A 167 -4.69 -15.35 -4.09
N ALA A 168 -6.00 -15.22 -4.27
CA ALA A 168 -6.98 -16.03 -3.57
C ALA A 168 -7.00 -17.50 -4.01
N GLU A 169 -6.44 -17.83 -5.17
CA GLU A 169 -6.29 -19.23 -5.61
C GLU A 169 -5.41 -20.06 -4.67
N SER A 170 -4.48 -19.43 -3.94
CA SER A 170 -3.61 -20.10 -2.96
C SER A 170 -3.94 -19.76 -1.50
N ALA A 171 -4.76 -18.73 -1.26
CA ALA A 171 -5.07 -18.28 0.09
C ALA A 171 -6.22 -19.11 0.69
N GLU A 172 -6.12 -19.44 1.97
CA GLU A 172 -7.18 -20.17 2.68
C GLU A 172 -8.38 -19.28 3.02
N TYR A 173 -8.10 -18.00 3.34
CA TYR A 173 -9.10 -17.01 3.72
C TYR A 173 -8.56 -15.58 3.51
N VAL A 174 -9.49 -14.61 3.56
CA VAL A 174 -9.19 -13.17 3.62
C VAL A 174 -9.64 -12.58 4.94
N ASP A 175 -8.75 -11.89 5.64
CA ASP A 175 -9.11 -11.02 6.75
C ASP A 175 -9.51 -9.65 6.22
N VAL A 176 -10.71 -9.17 6.56
CA VAL A 176 -11.24 -7.89 6.15
C VAL A 176 -11.38 -7.01 7.38
N ILE A 177 -10.58 -5.95 7.45
CA ILE A 177 -10.59 -4.98 8.55
C ILE A 177 -11.26 -3.71 8.03
N ASN A 178 -12.55 -3.57 8.29
CA ASN A 178 -13.35 -2.44 7.81
C ASN A 178 -14.55 -2.18 8.75
N PRO A 179 -14.79 -0.92 9.16
CA PRO A 179 -15.93 -0.58 10.01
C PRO A 179 -17.29 -0.73 9.31
N ASP A 180 -17.34 -0.74 7.97
CA ASP A 180 -18.58 -0.98 7.24
C ASP A 180 -18.84 -2.50 7.10
N PRO A 181 -19.89 -3.05 7.74
CA PRO A 181 -20.19 -4.48 7.69
C PRO A 181 -20.56 -4.99 6.29
N LYS A 182 -20.83 -4.11 5.32
CA LYS A 182 -21.16 -4.48 3.94
C LYS A 182 -19.92 -4.85 3.11
N VAL A 183 -18.73 -4.41 3.53
CA VAL A 183 -17.50 -4.60 2.76
C VAL A 183 -17.06 -6.06 2.72
N GLY A 184 -17.14 -6.77 3.85
CA GLY A 184 -16.81 -8.20 3.92
C GLY A 184 -17.58 -9.07 2.91
N PRO A 185 -18.93 -9.01 2.91
CA PRO A 185 -19.74 -9.71 1.91
C PRO A 185 -19.41 -9.35 0.45
N LEU A 186 -19.06 -8.10 0.18
CA LEU A 186 -18.66 -7.66 -1.16
C LEU A 186 -17.32 -8.29 -1.57
N ILE A 187 -16.32 -8.27 -0.70
CA ILE A 187 -15.02 -8.90 -0.93
C ILE A 187 -15.20 -10.41 -1.13
N ALA A 188 -16.00 -11.08 -0.29
CA ALA A 188 -16.30 -12.50 -0.44
C ALA A 188 -16.89 -12.83 -1.81
N LYS A 189 -17.82 -11.99 -2.30
CA LYS A 189 -18.43 -12.14 -3.63
C LYS A 189 -17.41 -11.97 -4.76
N VAL A 190 -16.51 -10.98 -4.66
CA VAL A 190 -15.55 -10.67 -5.74
C VAL A 190 -14.40 -11.67 -5.79
N ILE A 191 -13.93 -12.11 -4.62
CA ILE A 191 -12.76 -12.98 -4.48
C ILE A 191 -13.13 -14.47 -4.53
N GLY A 192 -14.29 -14.86 -4.00
CA GLY A 192 -14.78 -16.23 -4.06
C GLY A 192 -14.23 -17.20 -3.01
N ILE A 193 -13.52 -16.71 -1.98
CA ILE A 193 -13.05 -17.52 -0.84
C ILE A 193 -13.63 -17.01 0.49
N PRO A 194 -13.57 -17.78 1.59
CA PRO A 194 -14.06 -17.35 2.89
C PRO A 194 -13.39 -16.07 3.40
N VAL A 195 -14.18 -15.22 4.06
CA VAL A 195 -13.71 -13.97 4.67
C VAL A 195 -13.96 -13.96 6.18
N ARG A 196 -13.04 -13.38 6.95
CA ARG A 196 -13.21 -13.07 8.38
C ARG A 196 -13.23 -11.56 8.53
N CYS A 197 -14.27 -11.01 9.16
CA CYS A 197 -14.47 -9.57 9.24
C CYS A 197 -14.13 -9.05 10.64
N PHE A 198 -13.46 -7.90 10.67
CA PHE A 198 -13.06 -7.17 11.87
C PHE A 198 -13.50 -5.71 11.71
N ALA A 199 -14.13 -5.14 12.74
CA ALA A 199 -14.60 -3.76 12.70
C ALA A 199 -13.44 -2.76 12.80
N SER A 200 -12.32 -3.17 13.40
CA SER A 200 -11.15 -2.34 13.63
C SER A 200 -9.83 -3.12 13.55
N ALA A 201 -8.73 -2.37 13.39
CA ALA A 201 -7.39 -2.95 13.40
C ALA A 201 -7.07 -3.56 14.77
N GLU A 202 -7.56 -2.95 15.84
CA GLU A 202 -7.39 -3.40 17.22
C GLU A 202 -7.97 -4.81 17.41
N GLU A 203 -9.20 -5.05 16.96
CA GLU A 203 -9.84 -6.37 17.04
C GLU A 203 -9.02 -7.44 16.31
N TRP A 204 -8.49 -7.10 15.13
CA TRP A 204 -7.66 -8.04 14.36
C TRP A 204 -6.32 -8.31 15.03
N ILE A 205 -5.67 -7.29 15.59
CA ILE A 205 -4.38 -7.43 16.28
C ILE A 205 -4.52 -8.32 17.52
N GLU A 206 -5.64 -8.22 18.25
CA GLU A 206 -5.87 -8.94 19.50
C GLU A 206 -5.99 -10.47 19.34
N LEU A 207 -6.30 -10.97 18.12
CA LEU A 207 -6.46 -12.40 17.85
C LEU A 207 -5.24 -13.29 18.17
N ASP A 208 -4.01 -12.76 18.12
CA ASP A 208 -2.79 -13.54 18.45
C ASP A 208 -2.37 -13.43 19.93
N THR A 209 -3.13 -12.74 20.78
CA THR A 209 -2.87 -12.74 22.24
C THR A 209 -3.42 -13.98 22.95
N CYS A 210 -4.12 -14.85 22.23
CA CYS A 210 -4.46 -16.18 22.71
C CYS A 210 -3.27 -17.12 22.44
N PRO A 211 -2.62 -17.71 23.46
CA PRO A 211 -1.46 -18.55 23.24
C PRO A 211 -1.85 -19.70 22.31
N ARG A 212 -1.14 -19.84 21.19
CA ARG A 212 -1.20 -21.05 20.38
C ARG A 212 -0.67 -22.18 21.26
N THR A 213 -1.58 -22.92 21.88
CA THR A 213 -1.27 -24.14 22.61
C THR A 213 -0.67 -25.13 21.60
N SER A 214 0.64 -25.24 21.63
CA SER A 214 1.36 -26.44 21.19
C SER A 214 1.25 -27.52 22.25
#